data_AF-A0A953ZCK3-F1
#
_entry.id   AF-A0A953ZCK3-F1
#
_cell.length_a   1.000
_cell.length_b   1.000
_cell.length_c   1.000
_cell.angle_alpha   90.00
_cell.angle_beta   90.00
_cell.angle_gamma   90.00
#
_symmetry.space_group_name_H-M   'P 1'
#
loop_
_entity.id
_entity.type
_entity.pdbx_description
1 polymer ?
#
loop_
_entity_poly.entity_id
_entity_poly.type
_entity_poly.pdbx_seq_one_letter_code
_entity_poly.pdbx_strand_id
1 'polypeptide(L)'
;ADLIHQHIVQIYQLGKAGRQYYMAMEYIAGVNLEQFIDRHHQYKKRIPTELCVYICSRVARALEYAHKKRNAQGELLGVVHRDVSPKNIMIDTEGVCKLTDFGIAKARNLMKDKEGDVLMGKVQYMSPEQAAFEQTDGRSDIFSLGVVLYELLAGRNIFADDDTLVCIENVQKKPIPPISH
;
A
#
# COMPACT_ATOMS: atom_id res chain seq x y z
N ALA A 1 5.74 12.08 -15.76
CA ALA A 1 4.44 11.42 -15.57
C ALA A 1 4.00 11.68 -14.14
N ASP A 2 3.03 12.57 -14.02
CA ASP A 2 2.49 12.99 -12.73
C ASP A 2 1.19 12.22 -12.49
N LEU A 3 1.10 11.61 -11.31
CA LEU A 3 -0.11 10.98 -10.83
C LEU A 3 -0.92 12.07 -10.13
N ILE A 4 -2.06 12.44 -10.72
CA ILE A 4 -2.96 13.45 -10.19
C ILE A 4 -4.32 12.78 -10.01
N HIS A 5 -4.67 12.47 -8.78
CA HIS A 5 -5.89 11.77 -8.43
C HIS A 5 -6.26 12.07 -6.98
N GLN A 6 -7.56 12.25 -6.70
CA GLN A 6 -8.06 12.62 -5.36
C GLN A 6 -7.63 11.67 -4.23
N HIS A 7 -7.38 10.40 -4.53
CA HIS A 7 -6.96 9.36 -3.57
C HIS A 7 -5.47 9.01 -3.68
N ILE A 8 -4.66 9.83 -4.35
CA ILE A 8 -3.19 9.72 -4.37
C ILE A 8 -2.62 11.01 -3.80
N VAL A 9 -1.62 10.91 -2.92
CA VAL A 9 -0.92 12.09 -2.40
C VAL A 9 -0.20 12.81 -3.53
N GLN A 10 -0.47 14.11 -3.67
CA GLN A 10 0.16 14.89 -4.72
C GLN A 10 1.62 15.18 -4.37
N ILE A 11 2.54 14.86 -5.29
CA ILE A 11 3.93 15.31 -5.22
C ILE A 11 4.01 16.67 -5.92
N TYR A 12 4.52 17.68 -5.23
CA TYR A 12 4.73 19.02 -5.79
C TYR A 12 6.12 19.17 -6.37
N GLN A 13 7.15 18.66 -5.68
CA GLN A 13 8.52 18.83 -6.11
C GLN A 13 9.41 17.68 -5.64
N LEU A 14 10.30 17.26 -6.53
CA LEU A 14 11.48 16.44 -6.20
C LEU A 14 12.70 17.32 -6.39
N GLY A 15 13.59 17.33 -5.40
CA GLY A 15 14.74 18.21 -5.43
C GLY A 15 15.94 17.65 -4.67
N LYS A 16 17.02 18.42 -4.70
CA LYS A 16 18.26 18.14 -3.98
C LYS A 16 18.72 19.40 -3.27
N ALA A 17 18.93 19.30 -1.96
CA ALA A 17 19.52 20.35 -1.14
C ALA A 17 20.91 19.86 -0.68
N GLY A 18 21.96 20.44 -1.27
CA GLY A 18 23.33 19.96 -1.05
C GLY A 18 23.50 18.50 -1.49
N ARG A 19 23.74 17.58 -0.54
CA ARG A 19 23.84 16.13 -0.80
C ARG A 19 22.55 15.35 -0.53
N GLN A 20 21.53 15.99 0.04
CA GLN A 20 20.29 15.33 0.44
C GLN A 20 19.22 15.49 -0.64
N TYR A 21 18.57 14.38 -1.01
CA TYR A 21 17.36 14.44 -1.83
C TYR A 21 16.14 14.69 -0.94
N TYR A 22 15.19 15.48 -1.44
CA TYR A 22 13.94 15.75 -0.76
C TYR A 22 12.75 15.63 -1.72
N MET A 23 11.58 15.38 -1.14
CA MET A 23 10.30 15.35 -1.82
C MET A 23 9.34 16.26 -1.06
N ALA A 24 8.82 17.29 -1.73
CA ALA A 24 7.73 18.12 -1.22
C ALA A 24 6.42 17.56 -1.76
N MET A 25 5.48 17.30 -0.85
CA MET A 25 4.21 16.65 -1.14
C MET A 25 3.07 17.36 -0.42
N GLU A 26 1.84 17.06 -0.84
CA GLU A 26 0.61 17.47 -0.18
C GLU A 26 0.67 17.14 1.33
N TYR A 27 0.40 18.14 2.15
CA TYR A 27 0.22 17.94 3.58
C TYR A 27 -1.19 17.43 3.85
N ILE A 28 -1.29 16.27 4.49
CA ILE A 28 -2.56 15.66 4.86
C ILE A 28 -2.76 15.84 6.37
N ALA A 29 -3.69 16.73 6.72
CA ALA A 29 -4.13 16.90 8.09
C ALA A 29 -4.98 15.69 8.50
N GLY A 30 -4.39 14.71 9.18
CA GLY A 30 -5.05 13.45 9.47
C GLY A 30 -4.16 12.42 10.14
N VAL A 31 -4.57 11.16 10.04
CA VAL A 31 -3.85 10.00 10.58
C VAL A 31 -3.63 8.97 9.49
N ASN A 32 -2.62 8.12 9.64
CA ASN A 32 -2.54 6.93 8.79
C ASN A 32 -3.47 5.83 9.29
N LEU A 33 -3.74 4.84 8.44
CA LEU A 33 -4.66 3.75 8.73
C LEU A 33 -4.14 2.85 9.86
N GLU A 34 -2.82 2.74 10.04
CA GLU A 34 -2.21 2.03 11.18
C GLU A 34 -2.63 2.66 12.52
N GLN A 35 -2.48 3.98 12.64
CA GLN A 35 -2.93 4.74 13.82
C GLN A 35 -4.44 4.64 14.04
N PHE A 36 -5.22 4.58 12.96
CA PHE A 36 -6.68 4.41 13.01
C PHE A 36 -7.07 3.02 13.54
N ILE A 37 -6.39 1.96 13.10
CA ILE A 37 -6.55 0.58 13.58
C ILE A 37 -6.15 0.49 15.06
N ASP A 38 -4.97 1.00 15.41
CA ASP A 38 -4.47 0.98 16.80
C ASP A 38 -5.43 1.67 17.75
N ARG A 39 -6.06 2.78 17.33
CA ARG A 39 -7.06 3.46 18.16
C ARG A 39 -8.30 2.60 18.42
N HIS A 40 -8.76 1.84 17.43
CA HIS A 40 -9.87 0.90 17.60
C HIS A 40 -9.49 -0.25 18.55
N HIS A 41 -8.26 -0.77 18.45
CA HIS A 41 -7.74 -1.77 19.38
C HIS A 41 -7.67 -1.24 20.82
N GLN A 42 -7.15 -0.03 21.03
CA GLN A 42 -7.08 0.60 22.35
C GLN A 42 -8.45 0.72 23.02
N TYR A 43 -9.50 1.04 22.24
CA TYR A 43 -10.88 1.10 22.73
C TYR A 43 -11.61 -0.24 22.73
N LYS A 44 -10.98 -1.34 22.30
CA LYS A 44 -11.60 -2.66 22.13
C LYS A 44 -12.87 -2.59 21.26
N LYS A 45 -12.85 -1.75 20.22
CA LYS A 45 -13.95 -1.60 19.27
C LYS A 45 -13.54 -2.16 17.92
N ARG A 46 -14.45 -2.85 17.25
CA ARG A 46 -14.27 -3.22 15.85
C ARG A 46 -14.52 -2.00 14.97
N ILE A 47 -13.82 -1.94 13.85
CA ILE A 47 -14.11 -0.96 12.80
C ILE A 47 -15.40 -1.42 12.10
N PRO A 48 -16.40 -0.55 11.91
CA PRO A 48 -17.59 -0.87 11.13
C PRO A 48 -17.23 -1.36 9.71
N THR A 49 -17.86 -2.45 9.26
CA THR A 49 -17.60 -3.07 7.96
C THR A 49 -17.71 -2.07 6.81
N GLU A 50 -18.67 -1.16 6.90
CA GLU A 50 -18.93 -0.10 5.91
C GLU A 50 -17.73 0.84 5.78
N LEU A 51 -17.07 1.17 6.91
CA LEU A 51 -15.84 1.98 6.90
C LEU A 51 -14.67 1.21 6.31
N CYS A 52 -14.53 -0.09 6.63
CA CYS A 52 -13.49 -0.93 6.06
C CYS A 52 -13.58 -0.97 4.53
N VAL A 53 -14.78 -1.24 4.01
CA VAL A 53 -15.06 -1.28 2.57
C VAL A 53 -14.89 0.10 1.94
N TYR A 54 -15.35 1.17 2.60
CA TYR A 54 -15.18 2.54 2.12
C TYR A 54 -13.71 2.86 1.90
N ILE A 55 -12.85 2.67 2.92
CA ILE A 55 -11.41 2.95 2.86
C ILE A 55 -10.76 2.17 1.72
N CYS A 56 -10.96 0.84 1.68
CA CYS A 56 -10.37 0.00 0.65
C CYS A 56 -10.87 0.37 -0.77
N SER A 57 -12.14 0.78 -0.93
CA SER A 57 -12.66 1.22 -2.23
C SER A 57 -11.99 2.51 -2.73
N ARG A 58 -11.53 3.40 -1.84
CA ARG A 58 -10.81 4.63 -2.21
C ARG A 58 -9.38 4.31 -2.66
N VAL A 59 -8.72 3.41 -1.94
CA VAL A 59 -7.38 2.92 -2.29
C VAL A 59 -7.42 2.13 -3.61
N ALA A 60 -8.44 1.29 -3.84
CA ALA A 60 -8.61 0.58 -5.11
C ALA A 60 -8.71 1.53 -6.32
N ARG A 61 -9.44 2.65 -6.19
CA ARG A 61 -9.50 3.69 -7.25
C ARG A 61 -8.14 4.34 -7.50
N ALA A 62 -7.36 4.59 -6.45
CA ALA A 62 -6.00 5.11 -6.56
C ALA A 62 -5.08 4.14 -7.33
N LEU A 63 -5.12 2.85 -6.97
CA LEU A 63 -4.36 1.80 -7.64
C LEU A 63 -4.75 1.66 -9.11
N GLU A 64 -6.06 1.58 -9.41
CA GLU A 64 -6.56 1.52 -10.78
C GLU A 64 -6.05 2.69 -11.64
N TYR A 65 -6.15 3.91 -11.11
CA TYR A 65 -5.67 5.10 -11.81
C TYR A 65 -4.17 5.01 -12.12
N ALA A 66 -3.37 4.58 -11.14
CA ALA A 66 -1.92 4.45 -11.32
C ALA A 66 -1.55 3.34 -12.31
N HIS A 67 -2.14 2.16 -12.18
CA HIS A 67 -1.88 1.00 -13.02
C HIS A 67 -2.24 1.25 -14.49
N LYS A 68 -3.29 2.04 -14.75
CA LYS A 68 -3.74 2.42 -16.11
C LYS A 68 -3.01 3.63 -16.68
N LYS A 69 -2.08 4.26 -15.95
CA LYS A 69 -1.39 5.46 -16.42
C LYS A 69 -0.56 5.16 -17.66
N ARG A 70 -0.74 5.99 -18.70
CA ARG A 70 -0.02 5.91 -19.98
C ARG A 70 0.90 7.11 -20.20
N ASN A 71 1.96 6.94 -20.99
CA ASN A 71 2.78 8.03 -21.50
C ASN A 71 2.11 8.75 -22.69
N ALA A 72 2.78 9.75 -23.26
CA ALA A 72 2.28 10.51 -24.41
C ALA A 72 2.11 9.65 -25.68
N GLN A 73 2.85 8.55 -25.77
CA GLN A 73 2.81 7.57 -26.85
C GLN A 73 1.70 6.52 -26.66
N GLY A 74 0.94 6.61 -25.55
CA GLY A 74 -0.15 5.67 -25.25
C GLY A 74 0.31 4.36 -24.61
N GLU A 75 1.59 4.21 -24.27
CA GLU A 75 2.14 3.00 -23.66
C GLU A 75 1.89 3.02 -22.14
N LEU A 76 1.60 1.86 -21.56
CA LEU A 76 1.45 1.74 -20.11
C LEU A 76 2.78 2.04 -19.42
N LEU A 77 2.74 2.88 -18.39
CA LEU A 77 3.93 3.18 -17.58
C LEU A 77 4.32 2.03 -16.65
N GLY A 78 3.45 1.04 -16.47
CA GLY A 78 3.69 -0.11 -15.58
C GLY A 78 3.92 0.30 -14.13
N VAL A 79 3.21 1.31 -13.63
CA VAL A 79 3.32 1.77 -12.25
C VAL A 79 2.71 0.72 -11.33
N VAL A 80 3.49 0.24 -10.36
CA VAL A 80 3.06 -0.70 -9.30
C VAL A 80 3.54 -0.11 -7.97
N HIS A 81 2.67 -0.03 -6.97
CA HIS A 81 2.96 0.60 -5.68
C HIS A 81 3.95 -0.22 -4.85
N ARG A 82 3.75 -1.54 -4.77
CA ARG A 82 4.60 -2.55 -4.09
C ARG A 82 4.67 -2.46 -2.56
N ASP A 83 4.02 -1.48 -1.96
CA ASP A 83 4.01 -1.29 -0.50
C ASP A 83 2.64 -0.79 0.01
N VAL A 84 1.55 -1.37 -0.51
CA VAL A 84 0.20 -1.03 -0.02
C VAL A 84 0.04 -1.58 1.39
N SER A 85 0.05 -0.71 2.38
CA SER A 85 -0.05 -1.08 3.79
C SER A 85 -0.75 0.02 4.60
N PRO A 86 -1.19 -0.23 5.85
CA PRO A 86 -1.88 0.78 6.65
C PRO A 86 -1.04 2.03 6.95
N LYS A 87 0.28 1.92 6.97
CA LYS A 87 1.17 3.10 7.13
C LYS A 87 1.08 4.05 5.94
N ASN A 88 0.82 3.51 4.75
CA ASN A 88 0.85 4.26 3.50
C ASN A 88 -0.56 4.69 3.05
N ILE A 89 -1.58 4.51 3.89
CA ILE A 89 -2.95 4.97 3.64
C ILE A 89 -3.25 6.06 4.67
N MET A 90 -3.45 7.29 4.20
CA MET A 90 -3.81 8.43 5.02
C MET A 90 -5.32 8.65 5.00
N ILE A 91 -5.89 9.03 6.13
CA ILE A 91 -7.28 9.50 6.27
C ILE A 91 -7.21 10.93 6.81
N ASP A 92 -7.68 11.90 6.04
CA ASP A 92 -7.74 13.28 6.49
C ASP A 92 -8.92 13.55 7.42
N THR A 93 -8.94 14.74 8.01
CA THR A 93 -10.00 15.20 8.91
C THR A 93 -11.38 15.32 8.27
N GLU A 94 -11.47 15.34 6.94
CA GLU A 94 -12.74 15.35 6.19
C GLU A 94 -13.18 13.93 5.77
N GLY A 95 -12.38 12.90 6.09
CA GLY A 95 -12.65 11.50 5.77
C GLY A 95 -12.19 11.06 4.38
N VAL A 96 -11.37 11.86 3.69
CA VAL A 96 -10.78 11.47 2.41
C VAL A 96 -9.61 10.52 2.66
N CYS A 97 -9.65 9.37 1.99
CA CYS A 97 -8.56 8.40 2.01
C CYS A 97 -7.60 8.65 0.85
N LYS A 98 -6.29 8.67 1.12
CA LYS A 98 -5.22 8.89 0.13
C LYS A 98 -4.10 7.87 0.30
N LEU A 99 -3.63 7.31 -0.81
CA LEU A 99 -2.45 6.44 -0.87
C LEU A 99 -1.19 7.29 -1.10
N THR A 100 -0.22 7.18 -0.19
CA THR A 100 1.09 7.88 -0.25
C THR A 100 2.15 7.03 -0.96
N ASP A 101 3.40 7.50 -1.05
CA ASP A 101 4.60 6.74 -1.41
C ASP A 101 4.70 6.16 -2.84
N PHE A 102 3.78 6.54 -3.72
CA PHE A 102 3.93 6.32 -5.17
C PHE A 102 5.22 6.92 -5.76
N GLY A 103 5.82 7.93 -5.12
CA GLY A 103 7.10 8.51 -5.54
C GLY A 103 8.26 7.52 -5.44
N ILE A 104 8.24 6.65 -4.44
CA ILE A 104 9.25 5.59 -4.25
C ILE A 104 8.99 4.46 -5.25
N ALA A 105 7.73 4.10 -5.48
CA ALA A 105 7.33 3.11 -6.49
C ALA A 105 7.90 3.42 -7.89
N LYS A 106 7.89 4.69 -8.30
CA LYS A 106 8.46 5.12 -9.58
C LYS A 106 9.98 4.96 -9.64
N ALA A 107 10.69 5.27 -8.55
CA ALA A 107 12.13 5.02 -8.45
C ALA A 107 12.45 3.51 -8.47
N ARG A 108 11.60 2.69 -7.85
CA ARG A 108 11.71 1.21 -7.88
C ARG A 108 11.48 0.64 -9.28
N ASN A 109 10.59 1.23 -10.08
CA ASN A 109 10.41 0.84 -11.48
C ASN A 109 11.64 1.10 -12.36
N LEU A 110 12.44 2.12 -12.04
CA LEU A 110 13.73 2.33 -12.71
C LEU A 110 14.79 1.29 -12.30
N MET A 111 14.53 0.54 -11.23
CA MET A 111 15.39 -0.53 -10.71
C MET A 111 14.79 -1.93 -10.93
N LYS A 112 13.91 -2.11 -11.93
CA LYS A 112 13.25 -3.40 -12.25
C LYS A 112 14.22 -4.59 -12.34
N ASP A 113 15.45 -4.36 -12.81
CA ASP A 113 16.45 -5.43 -12.94
C ASP A 113 16.99 -5.95 -11.59
N LYS A 114 16.67 -5.29 -10.47
CA LYS A 114 17.08 -5.66 -9.10
C LYS A 114 15.94 -6.17 -8.23
N GLU A 115 14.77 -6.41 -8.82
CA GLU A 115 13.55 -6.81 -8.10
C GLU A 115 13.69 -8.20 -7.44
N GLY A 116 14.63 -9.03 -7.93
CA GLY A 116 14.96 -10.33 -7.37
C GLY A 116 15.99 -10.35 -6.22
N ASP A 117 16.61 -9.21 -5.89
CA ASP A 117 17.79 -9.18 -5.01
C ASP A 117 17.50 -8.68 -3.58
N VAL A 118 16.37 -7.99 -3.35
CA VAL A 118 16.08 -7.34 -2.06
C VAL A 118 14.59 -7.42 -1.73
N LEU A 119 14.28 -7.84 -0.50
CA LEU A 119 12.91 -7.89 0.00
C LEU A 119 12.39 -6.45 0.21
N MET A 120 11.32 -6.07 -0.48
CA MET A 120 10.83 -4.68 -0.54
C MET A 120 9.41 -4.55 0.00
N GLY A 121 9.24 -3.74 1.05
CA GLY A 121 7.94 -3.49 1.71
C GLY A 121 7.83 -4.14 3.08
N LYS A 122 6.66 -4.03 3.72
CA LYS A 122 6.37 -4.79 4.95
C LYS A 122 5.97 -6.23 4.61
N VAL A 123 6.73 -7.20 5.11
CA VAL A 123 6.59 -8.64 4.78
C VAL A 123 5.16 -9.14 4.93
N GLN A 124 4.47 -8.74 6.00
CA GLN A 124 3.10 -9.19 6.27
C GLN A 124 2.02 -8.62 5.32
N TYR A 125 2.38 -7.74 4.38
CA TYR A 125 1.48 -7.22 3.33
C TYR A 125 1.97 -7.55 1.92
N MET A 126 3.11 -8.22 1.77
CA MET A 126 3.64 -8.60 0.46
C MET A 126 2.74 -9.63 -0.21
N SER A 127 2.69 -9.59 -1.54
CA SER A 127 2.12 -10.69 -2.32
C SER A 127 3.05 -11.92 -2.35
N PRO A 128 2.54 -13.12 -2.67
CA PRO A 128 3.36 -14.32 -2.78
C PRO A 128 4.52 -14.17 -3.76
N GLU A 129 4.29 -13.52 -4.90
CA GLU A 129 5.34 -13.24 -5.89
C GLU A 129 6.39 -12.25 -5.36
N GLN A 130 6.01 -11.25 -4.55
CA GLN A 130 6.99 -10.39 -3.86
C GLN A 130 7.83 -11.18 -2.85
N ALA A 131 7.19 -12.05 -2.08
CA ALA A 131 7.85 -12.88 -1.08
C ALA A 131 8.77 -13.95 -1.72
N ALA A 132 8.53 -14.29 -3.00
CA ALA A 132 9.32 -15.21 -3.80
C ALA A 132 10.38 -14.50 -4.67
N PHE A 133 10.56 -13.18 -4.55
CA PHE A 133 11.48 -12.38 -5.38
C PHE A 133 11.18 -12.46 -6.89
N GLU A 134 9.92 -12.68 -7.23
CA GLU A 134 9.43 -12.73 -8.61
C GLU A 134 9.01 -11.34 -9.11
N GLN A 135 8.82 -11.21 -10.43
CA GLN A 135 8.40 -9.96 -11.03
C GLN A 135 6.96 -9.61 -10.64
N THR A 136 6.75 -8.39 -10.14
CA THR A 136 5.43 -7.89 -9.74
C THR A 136 4.70 -7.13 -10.84
N ASP A 137 3.38 -7.19 -10.80
CA ASP A 137 2.50 -6.31 -11.57
C ASP A 137 1.39 -5.73 -10.68
N GLY A 138 0.40 -5.05 -11.28
CA GLY A 138 -0.68 -4.43 -10.52
C GLY A 138 -1.46 -5.40 -9.61
N ARG A 139 -1.44 -6.72 -9.88
CA ARG A 139 -2.10 -7.74 -9.05
C ARG A 139 -1.45 -7.85 -7.67
N SER A 140 -0.16 -7.57 -7.55
CA SER A 140 0.55 -7.56 -6.26
C SER A 140 -0.05 -6.51 -5.32
N ASP A 141 -0.35 -5.31 -5.83
CA ASP A 141 -1.00 -4.25 -5.04
C ASP A 141 -2.44 -4.63 -4.62
N ILE A 142 -3.15 -5.39 -5.47
CA ILE A 142 -4.50 -5.88 -5.15
C ILE A 142 -4.45 -6.92 -4.03
N PHE A 143 -3.46 -7.82 -4.05
CA PHE A 143 -3.22 -8.75 -2.96
C PHE A 143 -2.97 -8.00 -1.64
N SER A 144 -2.03 -7.05 -1.65
CA SER A 144 -1.71 -6.24 -0.48
C SER A 144 -2.93 -5.47 0.05
N LEU A 145 -3.76 -4.90 -0.84
CA LEU A 145 -5.01 -4.26 -0.44
C LEU A 145 -6.01 -5.26 0.16
N GLY A 146 -6.05 -6.49 -0.33
CA GLY A 146 -6.82 -7.59 0.26
C GLY A 146 -6.39 -7.93 1.68
N VAL A 147 -5.07 -7.93 1.96
CA VAL A 147 -4.53 -8.10 3.31
C VAL A 147 -4.96 -6.95 4.22
N VAL A 148 -4.89 -5.71 3.74
CA VAL A 148 -5.38 -4.53 4.48
C VAL A 148 -6.88 -4.67 4.80
N LEU A 149 -7.71 -5.05 3.83
CA LEU A 149 -9.15 -5.26 4.05
C LEU A 149 -9.40 -6.34 5.09
N TYR A 150 -8.67 -7.46 5.02
CA TYR A 150 -8.77 -8.54 6.01
C TYR A 150 -8.44 -8.01 7.41
N GLU A 151 -7.34 -7.26 7.56
CA GLU A 151 -6.93 -6.72 8.85
C GLU A 151 -7.98 -5.77 9.44
N LEU A 152 -8.58 -4.90 8.62
CA LEU A 152 -9.65 -4.01 9.05
C LEU A 152 -10.89 -4.78 9.57
N LEU A 153 -11.23 -5.89 8.91
CA LEU A 153 -12.39 -6.71 9.27
C LEU A 153 -12.14 -7.63 10.47
N ALA A 154 -10.95 -8.23 10.54
CA ALA A 154 -10.58 -9.21 11.55
C ALA A 154 -9.91 -8.60 12.80
N GLY A 155 -9.48 -7.33 12.73
CA GLY A 155 -8.71 -6.67 13.78
C GLY A 155 -7.29 -7.22 13.96
N ARG A 156 -6.78 -7.96 12.98
CA ARG A 156 -5.41 -8.51 12.97
C ARG A 156 -4.96 -8.83 11.56
N ASN A 157 -3.67 -8.63 11.29
CA ASN A 157 -3.07 -9.07 10.05
C ASN A 157 -3.06 -10.61 9.97
N ILE A 158 -3.39 -11.15 8.80
CA ILE A 158 -3.53 -12.60 8.55
C ILE A 158 -2.18 -13.35 8.51
N PHE A 159 -1.11 -12.69 8.05
CA PHE A 159 0.21 -13.28 7.83
C PHE A 159 1.25 -12.85 8.86
N ALA A 160 0.96 -11.83 9.67
CA ALA A 160 1.87 -11.32 10.69
C ALA A 160 2.29 -12.42 11.68
N ASP A 161 3.59 -12.41 11.95
CA ASP A 161 4.28 -13.25 12.93
C ASP A 161 5.50 -12.45 13.43
N ASP A 162 6.01 -12.79 14.61
CA ASP A 162 7.21 -12.15 15.16
C ASP A 162 8.47 -12.58 14.38
N ASP A 163 8.44 -13.78 13.78
CA ASP A 163 9.50 -14.25 12.89
C ASP A 163 9.21 -13.88 11.43
N THR A 164 10.15 -13.13 10.83
CA THR A 164 10.05 -12.69 9.43
C THR A 164 10.00 -13.86 8.44
N LEU A 165 10.74 -14.95 8.70
CA LEU A 165 10.72 -16.13 7.83
C LEU A 165 9.37 -16.84 7.89
N VAL A 166 8.78 -16.93 9.08
CA VAL A 166 7.43 -17.49 9.26
C VAL A 166 6.40 -16.61 8.57
N CYS A 167 6.57 -15.29 8.62
CA CYS A 167 5.70 -14.36 7.89
C CYS A 167 5.77 -14.59 6.36
N ILE A 168 6.97 -14.75 5.80
CA ILE A 168 7.17 -15.10 4.38
C ILE A 168 6.49 -16.42 4.04
N GLU A 169 6.69 -17.46 4.86
CA GLU A 169 6.05 -18.76 4.65
C GLU A 169 4.52 -18.66 4.73
N ASN A 170 4.01 -17.87 5.67
CA ASN A 170 2.58 -17.63 5.83
C ASN A 170 1.99 -16.99 4.57
N VAL A 171 2.63 -15.96 4.01
CA VAL A 171 2.18 -15.30 2.77
C VAL A 171 2.06 -16.31 1.62
N GLN A 172 2.97 -17.28 1.54
CA GLN A 172 3.01 -18.25 0.45
C GLN A 172 2.07 -19.44 0.63
N LYS A 173 1.91 -19.94 1.86
CA LYS A 173 1.30 -21.25 2.13
C LYS A 173 0.07 -21.24 3.03
N LYS A 174 -0.14 -20.18 3.80
CA LYS A 174 -1.18 -20.18 4.84
C LYS A 174 -2.57 -20.15 4.20
N PRO A 175 -3.46 -21.11 4.50
CA PRO A 175 -4.84 -21.02 4.06
C PRO A 175 -5.52 -19.82 4.73
N ILE A 176 -6.35 -19.10 3.97
CA ILE A 176 -7.08 -17.95 4.47
C ILE A 176 -8.24 -18.44 5.34
N PRO A 177 -8.23 -18.19 6.66
CA PRO A 177 -9.32 -18.63 7.53
C PRO A 177 -10.57 -17.76 7.27
N PRO A 178 -11.78 -18.31 7.50
CA PRO A 178 -12.99 -17.51 7.46
C PRO A 178 -12.95 -16.45 8.57
N ILE A 179 -13.48 -15.27 8.27
CA ILE A 179 -13.69 -14.22 9.28
C ILE A 179 -14.94 -14.61 10.07
N SER A 180 -14.76 -15.23 11.23
CA SER A 180 -15.85 -15.49 12.17
C SER A 180 -16.19 -14.21 12.93
N HIS A 181 -17.44 -13.76 12.81
CA HIS A 181 -17.95 -12.59 13.54
C HIS A 181 -18.08 -12.88 15.04
#